data_AF-M6V8X8-F1
#
_entry.id   AF-M6V8X8-F1
#
_cell.length_a   1.000
_cell.length_b   1.000
_cell.length_c   1.000
_cell.angle_alpha   90.00
_cell.angle_beta   90.00
_cell.angle_gamma   90.00
#
_symmetry.space_group_name_H-M   'P 1'
#
loop_
_entity.id
_entity.type
_entity.pdbx_description
1 polymer ?
#
loop_
_entity_poly.entity_id
_entity_poly.type
_entity_poly.pdbx_seq_one_letter_code
_entity_poly.pdbx_strand_id
1 'polypeptide(L)'
;MANTNSKFRAETVVSNEMFNPAAVDQATENTEFEDNDNFLSGTTGPATLAKLAGMGFGLYDLLGSPSTRRNFKKFFGDYVQLSGTWSGNANTLIINGAGGLATTEINNNELVLLPGGAVRKIKTIAGSNQFTVSKELPSNFTGAILYRIPTLSERLKGIEDLIESSKIPLGAIIEDPFDQASATNFKEINSQAISRTTYSALWNLVNRTIASITPATDRISSTAHGCIEGQLVKFSFTGGGITALTNYYVRNPTANDFQISATPTGAIIDLTSSQSGTMIINVEYSFGDGSTTYNIPDRRGLFARNAGVHGTRAKAAGGNYDGGAVGYAGQDQGQSHGHTSSTVGSNVYGNGTGGWADVNGLVHFPGTVIIGAPITDGVNGTPRSGNETTPAYVAVKYKVRVL
;
A
#
# COMPACT_ATOMS: atom_id res chain seq x y z
N MET A 1 -36.30 24.00 56.35
CA MET A 1 -35.08 24.30 55.57
C MET A 1 -35.01 23.28 54.45
N ALA A 2 -35.15 23.73 53.20
CA ALA A 2 -35.26 22.86 52.03
C ALA A 2 -33.88 22.44 51.54
N ASN A 3 -33.61 21.13 51.51
CA ASN A 3 -32.47 20.57 50.78
C ASN A 3 -32.94 20.15 49.39
N THR A 4 -32.74 21.05 48.43
CA THR A 4 -32.92 20.81 47.01
C THR A 4 -31.61 20.27 46.43
N ASN A 5 -31.57 19.02 45.94
CA ASN A 5 -30.90 18.63 44.69
C ASN A 5 -30.83 17.09 44.49
N SER A 6 -31.88 16.52 43.93
CA SER A 6 -31.77 15.34 43.06
C SER A 6 -32.60 15.58 41.80
N LYS A 7 -32.03 16.34 40.85
CA LYS A 7 -32.63 16.56 39.52
C LYS A 7 -32.18 15.46 38.55
N PHE A 8 -32.65 14.25 38.75
CA PHE A 8 -32.79 13.25 37.69
C PHE A 8 -34.27 12.90 37.57
N ARG A 9 -34.98 13.53 36.64
CA ARG A 9 -36.29 13.01 36.21
C ARG A 9 -35.99 11.90 35.22
N ALA A 10 -36.22 10.65 35.63
CA ALA A 10 -36.28 9.52 34.71
C ALA A 10 -37.47 9.79 33.78
N GLU A 11 -37.18 10.29 32.58
CA GLU A 11 -38.17 10.37 31.51
C GLU A 11 -38.55 8.94 31.15
N THR A 12 -39.85 8.69 31.10
CA THR A 12 -40.53 7.38 31.06
C THR A 12 -39.78 6.33 30.22
N VAL A 13 -39.00 5.48 30.90
CA VAL A 13 -38.41 4.28 30.29
C VAL A 13 -39.50 3.24 30.20
N VAL A 14 -40.23 3.24 29.08
CA VAL A 14 -41.17 2.17 28.73
C VAL A 14 -40.34 0.95 28.34
N SER A 15 -40.32 -0.05 29.22
CA SER A 15 -39.69 -1.37 29.08
C SER A 15 -38.16 -1.42 29.21
N ASN A 16 -37.67 -1.55 30.44
CA ASN A 16 -36.54 -2.44 30.69
C ASN A 16 -36.60 -2.94 32.15
N GLU A 17 -36.96 -4.20 32.35
CA GLU A 17 -37.18 -4.82 33.67
C GLU A 17 -35.93 -4.78 34.57
N MET A 18 -34.74 -4.58 34.00
CA MET A 18 -33.48 -4.44 34.75
C MET A 18 -33.21 -3.04 35.34
N PHE A 19 -33.92 -1.99 34.89
CA PHE A 19 -33.75 -0.62 35.45
C PHE A 19 -34.75 -0.31 36.57
N ASN A 20 -35.81 -1.09 36.68
CA ASN A 20 -36.85 -0.93 37.70
C ASN A 20 -36.31 -1.04 39.15
N PRO A 21 -35.48 -2.04 39.52
CA PRO A 21 -34.97 -2.13 40.90
C PRO A 21 -34.02 -0.98 41.27
N ALA A 22 -33.19 -0.50 40.34
CA ALA A 22 -32.25 0.60 40.59
C ALA A 22 -32.95 1.97 40.70
N ALA A 23 -34.07 2.16 40.01
CA ALA A 23 -34.88 3.39 40.08
C ALA A 23 -35.73 3.45 41.36
N VAL A 24 -36.18 2.30 41.88
CA VAL A 24 -36.97 2.20 43.12
C VAL A 24 -36.11 2.50 44.36
N ASP A 25 -34.83 2.12 44.37
CA ASP A 25 -33.89 2.36 45.49
C ASP A 25 -33.39 3.82 45.55
N GLN A 26 -33.57 4.60 44.48
CA GLN A 26 -33.08 5.98 44.36
C GLN A 26 -33.70 6.95 45.37
N ALA A 27 -34.90 6.64 45.89
CA ALA A 27 -35.60 7.50 46.85
C ALA A 27 -35.03 7.40 48.29
N THR A 28 -34.14 6.43 48.57
CA THR A 28 -33.70 6.10 49.93
C THR A 28 -32.20 6.27 50.14
N GLU A 29 -31.40 6.48 49.10
CA GLU A 29 -29.94 6.52 49.22
C GLU A 29 -29.33 7.94 49.15
N ASN A 30 -28.50 8.26 50.16
CA ASN A 30 -27.48 9.30 50.04
C ASN A 30 -26.28 8.71 49.27
N THR A 31 -26.09 9.11 48.02
CA THR A 31 -24.84 8.83 47.30
C THR A 31 -23.80 9.88 47.70
N GLU A 32 -22.78 9.48 48.46
CA GLU A 32 -21.67 10.36 48.83
C GLU A 32 -20.43 10.01 47.97
N PHE A 33 -19.76 11.05 47.46
CA PHE A 33 -18.47 10.92 46.79
C PHE A 33 -17.39 11.10 47.86
N GLU A 34 -16.70 10.03 48.26
CA GLU A 34 -15.53 10.16 49.13
C GLU A 34 -14.24 10.08 48.29
N ASP A 35 -13.33 11.04 48.50
CA ASP A 35 -12.02 11.18 47.84
C ASP A 35 -10.94 10.25 48.46
N ASN A 36 -11.35 9.13 49.08
CA ASN A 36 -10.48 8.26 49.87
C ASN A 36 -10.24 6.89 49.21
N ASP A 37 -9.82 6.86 47.94
CA ASP A 37 -9.53 5.62 47.17
C ASP A 37 -10.71 4.62 47.04
N ASN A 38 -11.91 4.97 47.50
CA ASN A 38 -13.10 4.11 47.45
C ASN A 38 -14.01 4.51 46.29
N PHE A 39 -14.11 3.65 45.28
CA PHE A 39 -15.10 3.77 44.21
C PHE A 39 -16.51 3.49 44.77
N LEU A 40 -17.22 4.55 45.19
CA LEU A 40 -18.68 4.60 45.39
C LEU A 40 -19.27 3.52 46.32
N SER A 41 -19.46 3.84 47.60
CA SER A 41 -20.14 2.94 48.55
C SER A 41 -21.67 3.11 48.50
N GLY A 42 -22.40 2.08 48.06
CA GLY A 42 -23.86 1.98 48.27
C GLY A 42 -24.16 1.19 49.54
N THR A 43 -24.84 1.81 50.51
CA THR A 43 -24.95 1.32 51.89
C THR A 43 -25.96 0.18 52.07
N THR A 44 -26.91 -0.02 51.14
CA THR A 44 -27.90 -1.13 51.21
C THR A 44 -28.25 -1.68 49.81
N GLY A 45 -28.96 -2.81 49.69
CA GLY A 45 -29.53 -3.30 48.42
C GLY A 45 -28.59 -3.99 47.41
N PRO A 46 -29.07 -4.94 46.58
CA PRO A 46 -28.24 -5.71 45.63
C PRO A 46 -27.88 -4.97 44.33
N ALA A 47 -28.59 -3.91 43.93
CA ALA A 47 -28.40 -3.22 42.65
C ALA A 47 -28.71 -1.71 42.75
N THR A 48 -27.89 -0.98 43.51
CA THR A 48 -28.10 0.46 43.69
C THR A 48 -27.50 1.25 42.55
N LEU A 49 -28.06 2.43 42.24
CA LEU A 49 -27.53 3.30 41.19
C LEU A 49 -26.05 3.66 41.44
N ALA A 50 -25.66 3.82 42.70
CA ALA A 50 -24.27 4.03 43.09
C ALA A 50 -23.37 2.83 42.74
N LYS A 51 -23.83 1.59 42.99
CA LYS A 51 -23.11 0.36 42.63
C LYS A 51 -23.03 0.16 41.12
N LEU A 52 -24.11 0.44 40.39
CA LEU A 52 -24.13 0.41 38.93
C LEU A 52 -23.20 1.46 38.32
N ALA A 53 -23.17 2.68 38.86
CA ALA A 53 -22.23 3.71 38.45
C ALA A 53 -20.79 3.28 38.77
N GLY A 54 -20.53 2.73 39.97
CA GLY A 54 -19.23 2.18 40.37
C GLY A 54 -18.74 1.07 39.45
N MET A 55 -19.61 0.14 39.06
CA MET A 55 -19.29 -0.88 38.04
C MET A 55 -18.95 -0.25 36.68
N GLY A 56 -19.71 0.76 36.25
CA GLY A 56 -19.45 1.48 35.00
C GLY A 56 -18.10 2.19 35.00
N PHE A 57 -17.77 2.89 36.09
CA PHE A 57 -16.47 3.54 36.26
C PHE A 57 -15.33 2.54 36.40
N GLY A 58 -15.52 1.47 37.16
CA GLY A 58 -14.52 0.40 37.32
C GLY A 58 -14.22 -0.32 36.01
N LEU A 59 -15.24 -0.57 35.18
CA LEU A 59 -15.04 -1.10 33.82
C LEU A 59 -14.32 -0.10 32.92
N TYR A 60 -14.67 1.19 33.02
CA TYR A 60 -14.02 2.27 32.26
C TYR A 60 -12.53 2.41 32.64
N ASP A 61 -12.18 2.19 33.91
CA ASP A 61 -10.79 2.13 34.39
C ASP A 61 -10.06 0.87 33.91
N LEU A 62 -10.68 -0.31 34.08
CA LEU A 62 -10.12 -1.60 33.65
C LEU A 62 -9.82 -1.64 32.14
N LEU A 63 -10.67 -1.02 31.32
CA LEU A 63 -10.46 -0.91 29.88
C LEU A 63 -9.33 0.06 29.49
N GLY A 64 -8.78 0.83 30.44
CA GLY A 64 -7.64 1.72 30.23
C GLY A 64 -8.02 3.12 29.72
N SER A 65 -9.17 3.66 30.13
CA SER A 65 -9.52 5.04 29.82
C SER A 65 -8.65 6.10 30.52
N PRO A 66 -8.17 5.93 31.78
CA PRO A 66 -7.19 6.82 32.38
C PRO A 66 -5.82 6.20 32.12
N SER A 67 -5.42 6.10 30.86
CA SER A 67 -4.11 5.56 30.51
C SER A 67 -3.02 6.47 31.08
N THR A 68 -2.56 6.17 32.29
CA THR A 68 -1.43 6.83 32.96
C THR A 68 -0.09 6.16 32.64
N ARG A 69 -0.11 5.01 31.95
CA ARG A 69 1.10 4.36 31.45
C ARG A 69 1.67 5.13 30.26
N ARG A 70 2.97 5.43 30.33
CA ARG A 70 3.73 6.06 29.23
C ARG A 70 3.52 5.28 27.93
N ASN A 71 3.19 6.00 26.85
CA ASN A 71 3.04 5.50 25.48
C ASN A 71 1.78 4.66 25.16
N PHE A 72 0.75 4.63 26.03
CA PHE A 72 -0.52 3.96 25.73
C PHE A 72 -1.65 4.98 25.55
N LYS A 73 -2.51 4.76 24.54
CA LYS A 73 -3.70 5.57 24.26
C LYS A 73 -4.92 5.06 25.05
N LYS A 74 -5.89 5.95 25.32
CA LYS A 74 -7.19 5.62 25.92
C LYS A 74 -7.88 4.49 25.16
N PHE A 75 -8.76 3.72 25.80
CA PHE A 75 -9.39 2.55 25.16
C PHE A 75 -10.16 2.88 23.86
N PHE A 76 -10.79 4.05 23.76
CA PHE A 76 -11.46 4.53 22.54
C PHE A 76 -10.51 5.27 21.58
N GLY A 77 -9.28 5.56 22.00
CA GLY A 77 -8.31 6.36 21.24
C GLY A 77 -8.29 7.83 21.65
N ASP A 78 -7.66 8.66 20.83
CA ASP A 78 -7.59 10.10 21.06
C ASP A 78 -8.92 10.76 20.69
N TYR A 79 -9.23 11.89 21.31
CA TYR A 79 -10.41 12.65 20.91
C TYR A 79 -10.28 13.15 19.47
N VAL A 80 -11.39 13.11 18.73
CA VAL A 80 -11.43 13.58 17.34
C VAL A 80 -11.89 15.04 17.35
N GLN A 81 -11.03 15.94 16.89
CA GLN A 81 -11.36 17.35 16.77
C GLN A 81 -12.44 17.56 15.70
N LEU A 82 -13.45 18.38 16.01
CA LEU A 82 -14.42 18.83 15.03
C LEU A 82 -13.86 20.01 14.25
N SER A 83 -14.18 20.08 12.95
CA SER A 83 -13.80 21.23 12.13
C SER A 83 -14.51 22.50 12.58
N GLY A 84 -13.89 23.64 12.27
CA GLY A 84 -14.42 24.96 12.57
C GLY A 84 -14.33 25.36 14.04
N THR A 85 -15.01 26.44 14.38
CA THR A 85 -15.16 26.92 15.76
C THR A 85 -16.62 26.90 16.17
N TRP A 86 -16.89 26.69 17.45
CA TRP A 86 -18.23 26.45 17.96
C TRP A 86 -18.53 27.34 19.17
N SER A 87 -19.77 27.79 19.26
CA SER A 87 -20.26 28.66 20.31
C SER A 87 -21.59 28.14 20.84
N GLY A 88 -21.81 28.32 22.14
CA GLY A 88 -23.01 27.88 22.81
C GLY A 88 -23.30 28.77 24.01
N ASN A 89 -24.59 28.96 24.28
CA ASN A 89 -25.07 29.77 25.40
C ASN A 89 -25.55 28.85 26.53
N ALA A 90 -25.23 29.19 27.77
CA ALA A 90 -25.71 28.52 28.95
C ALA A 90 -27.24 28.41 28.93
N ASN A 91 -27.78 27.32 29.49
CA ASN A 91 -29.22 27.03 29.54
C ASN A 91 -29.90 26.87 28.17
N THR A 92 -29.12 26.66 27.10
CA THR A 92 -29.64 26.32 25.77
C THR A 92 -29.21 24.92 25.36
N LEU A 93 -29.88 24.34 24.36
CA LEU A 93 -29.52 23.04 23.77
C LEU A 93 -28.72 23.18 22.47
N ILE A 94 -28.53 24.39 21.96
CA ILE A 94 -28.06 24.64 20.61
C ILE A 94 -26.58 25.02 20.65
N ILE A 95 -25.80 24.40 19.77
CA ILE A 95 -24.41 24.75 19.51
C ILE A 95 -24.32 25.21 18.06
N ASN A 96 -23.79 26.41 17.87
CA ASN A 96 -23.62 27.04 16.55
C ASN A 96 -22.14 27.04 16.18
N GLY A 97 -21.84 26.70 14.94
CA GLY A 97 -20.49 26.60 14.39
C GLY A 97 -20.21 27.66 13.34
N ALA A 98 -18.93 27.88 13.07
CA ALA A 98 -18.42 28.60 11.91
C ALA A 98 -17.31 27.77 11.25
N GLY A 99 -17.52 27.41 9.98
CA GLY A 99 -16.60 26.55 9.22
C GLY A 99 -16.60 25.08 9.66
N GLY A 100 -17.63 24.64 10.37
CA GLY A 100 -17.80 23.25 10.82
C GLY A 100 -18.38 22.33 9.75
N LEU A 101 -18.20 21.02 9.96
CA LEU A 101 -18.66 19.94 9.08
C LEU A 101 -19.45 18.88 9.86
N ALA A 102 -20.33 19.31 10.77
CA ALA A 102 -21.06 18.39 11.66
C ALA A 102 -21.83 17.27 10.94
N THR A 103 -22.35 17.49 9.73
CA THR A 103 -23.09 16.47 8.97
C THR A 103 -22.25 15.27 8.53
N THR A 104 -20.93 15.41 8.51
CA THR A 104 -19.99 14.35 8.11
C THR A 104 -19.06 13.90 9.24
N GLU A 105 -18.90 14.73 10.29
CA GLU A 105 -17.94 14.49 11.37
C GLU A 105 -18.56 13.87 12.63
N ILE A 106 -19.87 14.04 12.83
CA ILE A 106 -20.60 13.55 14.01
C ILE A 106 -21.93 12.92 13.61
N ASN A 107 -22.46 12.07 14.48
CA ASN A 107 -23.80 11.50 14.34
C ASN A 107 -24.68 11.76 15.56
N ASN A 108 -25.99 11.62 15.36
CA ASN A 108 -26.93 11.56 16.48
C ASN A 108 -26.52 10.43 17.43
N ASN A 109 -26.67 10.69 18.73
CA ASN A 109 -26.28 9.82 19.83
C ASN A 109 -24.80 9.71 20.16
N GLU A 110 -23.91 10.35 19.41
CA GLU A 110 -22.49 10.43 19.78
C GLU A 110 -22.25 11.41 20.93
N LEU A 111 -21.07 11.29 21.55
CA LEU A 111 -20.66 12.13 22.67
C LEU A 111 -19.71 13.23 22.20
N VAL A 112 -20.04 14.47 22.55
CA VAL A 112 -19.19 15.65 22.35
C VAL A 112 -18.64 16.13 23.68
N LEU A 113 -17.36 16.46 23.71
CA LEU A 113 -16.67 17.12 24.80
C LEU A 113 -16.69 18.63 24.58
N LEU A 114 -17.28 19.33 25.53
CA LEU A 114 -17.44 20.77 25.54
C LEU A 114 -16.33 21.45 26.36
N PRO A 115 -16.13 22.77 26.17
CA PRO A 115 -15.24 23.56 27.02
C PRO A 115 -15.65 23.43 28.49
N GLY A 116 -14.67 23.35 29.38
CA GLY A 116 -14.90 23.11 30.81
C GLY A 116 -15.15 21.64 31.18
N GLY A 117 -14.91 20.69 30.26
CA GLY A 117 -14.93 19.25 30.54
C GLY A 117 -16.31 18.61 30.54
N ALA A 118 -17.36 19.35 30.19
CA ALA A 118 -18.71 18.80 30.12
C ALA A 118 -18.88 17.89 28.90
N VAL A 119 -19.38 16.67 29.10
CA VAL A 119 -19.77 15.77 28.01
C VAL A 119 -21.27 15.86 27.77
N ARG A 120 -21.67 15.86 26.51
CA ARG A 120 -23.08 15.85 26.09
C ARG A 120 -23.31 14.85 24.97
N LYS A 121 -24.50 14.26 24.95
CA LYS A 121 -24.96 13.44 23.83
C LYS A 121 -25.55 14.35 22.76
N ILE A 122 -25.17 14.13 21.51
CA ILE A 122 -25.73 14.86 20.36
C ILE A 122 -27.14 14.32 20.11
N LYS A 123 -28.11 15.23 20.03
CA LYS A 123 -29.53 14.90 19.84
C LYS A 123 -29.96 15.04 18.38
N THR A 124 -29.58 16.14 17.73
CA THR A 124 -29.96 16.41 16.34
C THR A 124 -28.89 17.26 15.67
N ILE A 125 -28.51 16.89 14.44
CA ILE A 125 -27.63 17.71 13.59
C ILE A 125 -28.53 18.49 12.63
N ALA A 126 -28.59 19.81 12.81
CA ALA A 126 -29.44 20.69 12.00
C ALA A 126 -28.74 21.16 10.72
N GLY A 127 -27.40 21.08 10.68
CA GLY A 127 -26.59 21.35 9.50
C GLY A 127 -25.09 21.30 9.84
N SER A 128 -24.23 21.56 8.86
CA SER A 128 -22.76 21.49 9.05
C SER A 128 -22.24 22.40 10.16
N ASN A 129 -22.96 23.49 10.44
CA ASN A 129 -22.62 24.50 11.44
C ASN A 129 -23.63 24.56 12.61
N GLN A 130 -24.47 23.54 12.81
CA GLN A 130 -25.40 23.57 13.94
C GLN A 130 -25.83 22.18 14.35
N PHE A 131 -25.77 21.92 15.66
CA PHE A 131 -26.34 20.71 16.24
C PHE A 131 -26.89 21.01 17.65
N THR A 132 -27.70 20.10 18.15
CA THR A 132 -28.30 20.17 19.48
C THR A 132 -27.81 19.05 20.38
N VAL A 133 -27.80 19.30 21.68
CA VAL A 133 -27.39 18.35 22.72
C VAL A 133 -28.57 17.88 23.56
N SER A 134 -28.40 16.77 24.27
CA SER A 134 -29.43 16.13 25.08
C SER A 134 -29.80 16.88 26.37
N LYS A 135 -28.94 17.78 26.84
CA LYS A 135 -29.14 18.56 28.07
C LYS A 135 -28.49 19.93 27.95
N GLU A 136 -29.11 20.91 28.59
CA GLU A 136 -28.69 22.32 28.56
C GLU A 136 -27.18 22.49 28.84
N LEU A 137 -26.61 23.45 28.13
CA LEU A 137 -25.21 23.83 28.26
C LEU A 137 -24.97 24.46 29.63
N PRO A 138 -23.90 24.05 30.34
CA PRO A 138 -23.64 24.51 31.70
C PRO A 138 -23.07 25.93 31.77
N SER A 139 -22.44 26.40 30.69
CA SER A 139 -21.78 27.70 30.61
C SER A 139 -21.76 28.22 29.17
N ASN A 140 -21.55 29.53 29.02
CA ASN A 140 -21.30 30.13 27.72
C ASN A 140 -19.90 29.74 27.22
N PHE A 141 -19.76 29.57 25.92
CA PHE A 141 -18.47 29.49 25.24
C PHE A 141 -18.59 30.05 23.83
N THR A 142 -17.52 30.68 23.34
CA THR A 142 -17.50 31.35 22.04
C THR A 142 -16.23 30.97 21.29
N GLY A 143 -16.37 30.62 20.01
CA GLY A 143 -15.23 30.33 19.12
C GLY A 143 -14.37 29.15 19.57
N ALA A 144 -14.94 28.19 20.31
CA ALA A 144 -14.22 27.08 20.90
C ALA A 144 -14.00 25.94 19.90
N ILE A 145 -12.90 25.21 20.08
CA ILE A 145 -12.68 23.92 19.41
C ILE A 145 -13.40 22.85 20.24
N LEU A 146 -14.24 22.06 19.57
CA LEU A 146 -14.91 20.92 20.18
C LEU A 146 -14.27 19.62 19.74
N TYR A 147 -14.44 18.61 20.57
CA TYR A 147 -13.96 17.27 20.28
C TYR A 147 -15.09 16.27 20.45
N ARG A 148 -15.15 15.25 19.61
CA ARG A 148 -15.99 14.07 19.85
C ARG A 148 -15.17 12.93 20.45
N ILE A 149 -15.85 12.08 21.18
CA ILE A 149 -15.27 10.84 21.69
C ILE A 149 -15.47 9.77 20.61
N PRO A 150 -14.39 9.20 20.03
CA PRO A 150 -14.54 8.11 19.08
C PRO A 150 -15.15 6.87 19.73
N THR A 151 -15.75 6.02 18.91
CA THR A 151 -16.28 4.74 19.37
C THR A 151 -15.19 3.67 19.40
N LEU A 152 -15.38 2.62 20.21
CA LEU A 152 -14.51 1.45 20.14
C LEU A 152 -14.52 0.81 18.73
N SER A 153 -15.67 0.83 18.05
CA SER A 153 -15.80 0.30 16.69
C SER A 153 -14.92 1.04 15.70
N GLU A 154 -14.81 2.37 15.79
CA GLU A 154 -13.92 3.16 14.93
C GLU A 154 -12.45 2.79 15.17
N ARG A 155 -12.05 2.59 16.44
CA ARG A 155 -10.69 2.16 16.77
C ARG A 155 -10.39 0.75 16.27
N LEU A 156 -11.30 -0.20 16.49
CA LEU A 156 -11.13 -1.59 16.03
C LEU A 156 -11.04 -1.67 14.51
N LYS A 157 -11.87 -0.92 13.79
CA LYS A 157 -11.77 -0.81 12.34
C LYS A 157 -10.40 -0.31 11.88
N GLY A 158 -9.85 0.72 12.54
CA GLY A 158 -8.50 1.20 12.23
C GLY A 158 -7.42 0.13 12.43
N ILE A 159 -7.57 -0.73 13.46
CA ILE A 159 -6.67 -1.85 13.70
C ILE A 159 -6.83 -2.95 12.63
N GLU A 160 -8.07 -3.29 12.24
CA GLU A 160 -8.35 -4.25 11.17
C GLU A 160 -7.74 -3.80 9.85
N ASP A 161 -7.96 -2.52 9.48
CA ASP A 161 -7.41 -1.94 8.26
C ASP A 161 -5.86 -1.98 8.30
N LEU A 162 -5.22 -1.70 9.45
CA LEU A 162 -3.77 -1.83 9.63
C LEU A 162 -3.29 -3.27 9.49
N ILE A 163 -3.98 -4.24 10.09
CA ILE A 163 -3.62 -5.67 10.05
C ILE A 163 -3.71 -6.19 8.62
N GLU A 164 -4.81 -5.94 7.92
CA GLU A 164 -4.96 -6.37 6.53
C GLU A 164 -3.92 -5.72 5.63
N SER A 165 -3.59 -4.46 5.91
CA SER A 165 -2.52 -3.81 5.20
C SER A 165 -1.15 -4.48 5.51
N SER A 166 -0.87 -4.90 6.74
CA SER A 166 0.43 -5.48 7.11
C SER A 166 0.76 -6.83 6.44
N LYS A 167 -0.25 -7.55 5.89
CA LYS A 167 -0.03 -8.85 5.23
C LYS A 167 0.66 -8.75 3.87
N ILE A 168 0.62 -7.58 3.23
CA ILE A 168 1.24 -7.35 1.91
C ILE A 168 2.44 -6.44 2.11
N PRO A 169 3.69 -6.93 1.91
CA PRO A 169 4.87 -6.13 2.19
C PRO A 169 4.99 -4.95 1.23
N LEU A 170 5.64 -3.87 1.69
CA LEU A 170 5.93 -2.70 0.85
C LEU A 170 6.72 -3.12 -0.40
N GLY A 171 6.32 -2.57 -1.55
CA GLY A 171 6.89 -2.92 -2.85
C GLY A 171 6.32 -4.20 -3.48
N ALA A 172 5.49 -4.97 -2.78
CA ALA A 172 4.79 -6.10 -3.38
C ALA A 172 3.82 -5.61 -4.47
N ILE A 173 3.71 -6.40 -5.54
CA ILE A 173 2.80 -6.14 -6.65
C ILE A 173 1.69 -7.18 -6.62
N ILE A 174 0.45 -6.72 -6.70
CA ILE A 174 -0.75 -7.55 -6.72
C ILE A 174 -1.54 -7.29 -8.00
N GLU A 175 -2.28 -8.30 -8.45
CA GLU A 175 -3.35 -8.12 -9.42
C GLU A 175 -4.57 -7.48 -8.75
N ASP A 176 -5.18 -6.50 -9.40
CA ASP A 176 -6.37 -5.82 -8.92
C ASP A 176 -7.29 -5.46 -10.10
N PRO A 177 -7.92 -6.46 -10.75
CA PRO A 177 -8.70 -6.24 -11.97
C PRO A 177 -9.97 -5.40 -11.75
N PHE A 178 -10.45 -5.29 -10.50
CA PHE A 178 -11.69 -4.59 -10.14
C PHE A 178 -11.44 -3.31 -9.33
N ASP A 179 -10.20 -2.84 -9.23
CA ASP A 179 -9.84 -1.63 -8.47
C ASP A 179 -10.25 -1.65 -6.99
N GLN A 180 -10.20 -2.81 -6.35
CA GLN A 180 -10.58 -2.99 -4.94
C GLN A 180 -9.46 -2.66 -3.95
N ALA A 181 -8.20 -2.64 -4.40
CA ALA A 181 -7.09 -2.29 -3.53
C ALA A 181 -7.13 -0.79 -3.18
N SER A 182 -6.96 -0.48 -1.89
CA SER A 182 -6.97 0.89 -1.36
C SER A 182 -6.01 1.80 -2.14
N ALA A 183 -6.54 2.88 -2.72
CA ALA A 183 -5.75 3.86 -3.47
C ALA A 183 -4.73 4.63 -2.61
N THR A 184 -4.88 4.58 -1.27
CA THR A 184 -3.90 5.10 -0.32
C THR A 184 -2.70 4.17 -0.22
N ASN A 185 -2.96 2.85 -0.08
CA ASN A 185 -1.92 1.85 0.17
C ASN A 185 -1.30 1.29 -1.11
N PHE A 186 -1.96 1.47 -2.25
CA PHE A 186 -1.59 0.90 -3.52
C PHE A 186 -1.63 1.91 -4.66
N LYS A 187 -0.70 1.78 -5.62
CA LYS A 187 -0.65 2.61 -6.84
C LYS A 187 -0.51 1.75 -8.08
N GLU A 188 -1.12 2.17 -9.18
CA GLU A 188 -0.96 1.52 -10.49
C GLU A 188 0.49 1.62 -10.97
N ILE A 189 1.06 0.51 -11.45
CA ILE A 189 2.45 0.47 -11.93
C ILE A 189 2.58 0.96 -13.39
N ASN A 190 2.57 2.29 -13.54
CA ASN A 190 2.55 2.98 -14.83
C ASN A 190 3.62 4.09 -14.94
N SER A 191 4.74 3.95 -14.20
CA SER A 191 5.81 4.96 -14.12
C SER A 191 5.43 6.30 -13.46
N GLN A 192 4.26 6.40 -12.82
CA GLN A 192 3.88 7.64 -12.13
C GLN A 192 4.89 8.04 -11.05
N ALA A 193 5.10 9.34 -10.91
CA ALA A 193 5.90 9.90 -9.84
C ALA A 193 5.06 10.00 -8.55
N ILE A 194 5.60 9.50 -7.44
CA ILE A 194 4.97 9.55 -6.12
C ILE A 194 5.88 10.26 -5.11
N SER A 195 5.27 10.87 -4.09
CA SER A 195 5.96 11.68 -3.07
C SER A 195 6.94 10.86 -2.22
N ARG A 196 8.20 11.31 -2.12
CA ARG A 196 9.20 10.71 -1.21
C ARG A 196 8.83 10.90 0.25
N THR A 197 8.18 12.02 0.60
CA THR A 197 7.80 12.31 1.99
C THR A 197 6.63 11.44 2.43
N THR A 198 5.61 11.30 1.57
CA THR A 198 4.40 10.51 1.87
C THR A 198 4.70 9.02 1.88
N TYR A 199 5.51 8.55 0.94
CA TYR A 199 5.83 7.13 0.75
C TYR A 199 7.29 6.82 1.14
N SER A 200 7.75 7.41 2.25
CA SER A 200 9.15 7.39 2.69
C SER A 200 9.65 6.00 3.07
N ALA A 201 8.78 5.16 3.64
CA ALA A 201 9.12 3.79 3.99
C ALA A 201 9.52 2.96 2.75
N LEU A 202 8.70 3.02 1.69
CA LEU A 202 9.05 2.37 0.42
C LEU A 202 10.28 3.02 -0.23
N TRP A 203 10.39 4.35 -0.21
CA TRP A 203 11.57 5.03 -0.72
C TRP A 203 12.85 4.52 -0.04
N ASN A 204 12.87 4.38 1.29
CA ASN A 204 14.00 3.86 2.07
C ASN A 204 14.36 2.41 1.71
N LEU A 205 13.41 1.60 1.26
CA LEU A 205 13.72 0.25 0.76
C LEU A 205 14.49 0.31 -0.56
N VAL A 206 14.15 1.24 -1.46
CA VAL A 206 14.68 1.26 -2.83
C VAL A 206 15.95 2.11 -3.02
N ASN A 207 16.22 3.08 -2.13
CA ASN A 207 17.32 4.05 -2.32
C ASN A 207 18.47 3.86 -1.32
N ARG A 208 19.70 4.18 -1.74
CA ARG A 208 20.90 4.23 -0.89
C ARG A 208 21.70 5.51 -1.18
N THR A 209 22.39 6.02 -0.17
CA THR A 209 23.30 7.15 -0.33
C THR A 209 24.67 6.66 -0.79
N ILE A 210 25.23 7.35 -1.78
CA ILE A 210 26.62 7.21 -2.22
C ILE A 210 27.41 8.35 -1.58
N ALA A 211 28.36 7.98 -0.71
CA ALA A 211 29.18 8.96 0.01
C ALA A 211 30.31 9.50 -0.87
N SER A 212 31.01 8.61 -1.59
CA SER A 212 32.13 8.95 -2.44
C SER A 212 32.40 7.81 -3.43
N ILE A 213 33.23 8.11 -4.42
CA ILE A 213 33.89 7.10 -5.26
C ILE A 213 35.39 7.20 -4.99
N THR A 214 36.07 6.05 -4.97
CA THR A 214 37.53 5.93 -4.85
C THR A 214 38.10 5.45 -6.19
N PRO A 215 38.51 6.38 -7.08
CA PRO A 215 39.03 6.06 -8.41
C PRO A 215 40.16 5.04 -8.42
N ALA A 216 41.12 5.15 -7.49
CA ALA A 216 42.29 4.26 -7.43
C ALA A 216 41.95 2.77 -7.25
N THR A 217 40.72 2.44 -6.87
CA THR A 217 40.25 1.06 -6.65
C THR A 217 38.92 0.76 -7.32
N ASP A 218 38.36 1.70 -8.09
CA ASP A 218 37.03 1.62 -8.69
C ASP A 218 35.89 1.31 -7.70
N ARG A 219 36.04 1.73 -6.44
CA ARG A 219 35.07 1.42 -5.37
C ARG A 219 34.11 2.57 -5.14
N ILE A 220 32.83 2.24 -5.06
CA ILE A 220 31.74 3.14 -4.72
C ILE A 220 31.40 2.93 -3.25
N SER A 221 31.55 3.97 -2.43
CA SER A 221 31.30 3.91 -0.99
C SER A 221 29.82 4.14 -0.67
N SER A 222 29.19 3.14 -0.04
CA SER A 222 27.80 3.19 0.42
C SER A 222 27.62 2.29 1.64
N THR A 223 27.64 2.88 2.84
CA THR A 223 27.57 2.11 4.09
C THR A 223 26.28 1.28 4.18
N ALA A 224 26.39 0.01 4.57
CA ALA A 224 25.26 -0.90 4.75
C ALA A 224 24.31 -0.95 3.54
N HIS A 225 24.85 -0.93 2.32
CA HIS A 225 24.05 -0.87 1.09
C HIS A 225 23.14 -2.09 0.90
N GLY A 226 23.55 -3.27 1.38
CA GLY A 226 22.81 -4.53 1.26
C GLY A 226 22.81 -5.15 -0.14
N CYS A 227 23.43 -4.48 -1.12
CA CYS A 227 23.63 -5.01 -2.47
C CYS A 227 24.41 -6.33 -2.51
N ILE A 228 24.07 -7.18 -3.49
CA ILE A 228 24.70 -8.47 -3.76
C ILE A 228 25.34 -8.51 -5.16
N GLU A 229 26.23 -9.47 -5.39
CA GLU A 229 26.89 -9.69 -6.69
C GLU A 229 25.85 -9.87 -7.81
N GLY A 230 26.04 -9.17 -8.92
CA GLY A 230 25.16 -9.24 -10.09
C GLY A 230 23.82 -8.51 -9.93
N GLN A 231 23.59 -7.79 -8.83
CA GLN A 231 22.40 -6.97 -8.67
C GLN A 231 22.44 -5.75 -9.59
N LEU A 232 21.28 -5.38 -10.16
CA LEU A 232 21.13 -4.15 -10.93
C LEU A 232 20.96 -2.94 -10.02
N VAL A 233 21.71 -1.88 -10.32
CA VAL A 233 21.64 -0.58 -9.65
C VAL A 233 21.66 0.55 -10.68
N LYS A 234 21.20 1.73 -10.29
CA LYS A 234 21.31 2.94 -11.09
C LYS A 234 21.57 4.17 -10.22
N PHE A 235 22.20 5.19 -10.81
CA PHE A 235 22.67 6.37 -10.08
C PHE A 235 21.94 7.64 -10.53
N SER A 236 21.82 8.60 -9.60
CA SER A 236 21.17 9.90 -9.84
C SER A 236 22.08 10.92 -10.53
N PHE A 237 23.34 10.60 -10.76
CA PHE A 237 24.37 11.54 -11.20
C PHE A 237 25.19 10.99 -12.36
N THR A 238 25.79 11.90 -13.12
CA THR A 238 26.77 11.61 -14.18
C THR A 238 28.13 12.17 -13.78
N GLY A 239 29.20 11.43 -14.03
CA GLY A 239 30.59 11.78 -13.72
C GLY A 239 31.37 10.60 -13.12
N GLY A 240 32.69 10.68 -13.15
CA GLY A 240 33.56 9.62 -12.60
C GLY A 240 33.41 8.26 -13.26
N GLY A 241 33.09 8.20 -14.55
CA GLY A 241 32.80 6.95 -15.28
C GLY A 241 31.36 6.45 -15.17
N ILE A 242 30.50 7.16 -14.42
CA ILE A 242 29.07 6.82 -14.27
C ILE A 242 28.19 7.75 -15.12
N THR A 243 27.18 7.18 -15.75
CA THR A 243 26.11 7.90 -16.45
C THR A 243 24.81 7.74 -15.67
N ALA A 244 24.14 8.86 -15.36
CA ALA A 244 22.85 8.85 -14.66
C ALA A 244 21.82 7.98 -15.38
N LEU A 245 20.90 7.37 -14.62
CA LEU A 245 19.80 6.53 -15.13
C LEU A 245 20.22 5.29 -15.93
N THR A 246 21.53 5.03 -16.06
CA THR A 246 22.06 3.82 -16.68
C THR A 246 22.06 2.69 -15.67
N ASN A 247 21.68 1.50 -16.12
CA ASN A 247 21.68 0.28 -15.33
C ASN A 247 23.09 -0.31 -15.28
N TYR A 248 23.58 -0.58 -14.07
CA TYR A 248 24.87 -1.20 -13.82
C TYR A 248 24.71 -2.45 -12.95
N TYR A 249 25.61 -3.41 -13.11
CA TYR A 249 25.68 -4.60 -12.27
C TYR A 249 26.67 -4.38 -11.14
N VAL A 250 26.26 -4.68 -9.92
CA VAL A 250 27.10 -4.66 -8.72
C VAL A 250 28.11 -5.79 -8.77
N ARG A 251 29.37 -5.48 -8.49
CA ARG A 251 30.52 -6.39 -8.51
C ARG A 251 31.34 -6.24 -7.24
N ASN A 252 31.88 -7.35 -6.75
CA ASN A 252 32.75 -7.42 -5.58
C ASN A 252 32.23 -6.61 -4.36
N PRO A 253 30.95 -6.78 -3.97
CA PRO A 253 30.37 -6.05 -2.85
C PRO A 253 31.00 -6.48 -1.52
N THR A 254 31.19 -5.52 -0.64
CA THR A 254 31.40 -5.73 0.80
C THR A 254 30.15 -5.27 1.55
N ALA A 255 30.25 -5.04 2.86
CA ALA A 255 29.17 -4.42 3.62
C ALA A 255 29.00 -2.92 3.29
N ASN A 256 30.05 -2.24 2.82
CA ASN A 256 30.11 -0.77 2.79
C ASN A 256 30.55 -0.18 1.45
N ASP A 257 30.94 -1.02 0.49
CA ASP A 257 31.35 -0.58 -0.83
C ASP A 257 31.28 -1.71 -1.86
N PHE A 258 31.30 -1.33 -3.13
CA PHE A 258 31.23 -2.26 -4.25
C PHE A 258 31.86 -1.63 -5.49
N GLN A 259 32.08 -2.43 -6.52
CA GLN A 259 32.48 -2.00 -7.87
C GLN A 259 31.30 -2.24 -8.83
N ILE A 260 31.39 -1.75 -10.07
CA ILE A 260 30.30 -1.91 -11.05
C ILE A 260 30.80 -2.42 -12.40
N SER A 261 29.91 -3.09 -13.15
CA SER A 261 30.13 -3.50 -14.55
C SER A 261 28.90 -3.22 -15.43
N ALA A 262 29.10 -3.15 -16.75
CA ALA A 262 28.02 -2.94 -17.72
C ALA A 262 27.20 -4.22 -18.01
N THR A 263 27.78 -5.40 -17.77
CA THR A 263 27.13 -6.71 -17.95
C THR A 263 27.23 -7.53 -16.66
N PRO A 264 26.41 -8.58 -16.47
CA PRO A 264 26.30 -9.32 -15.20
C PRO A 264 27.64 -9.83 -14.64
N THR A 265 28.55 -10.24 -15.52
CA THR A 265 29.88 -10.76 -15.16
C THR A 265 31.01 -10.04 -15.93
N GLY A 266 30.76 -8.78 -16.32
CA GLY A 266 31.64 -8.01 -17.21
C GLY A 266 32.95 -7.54 -16.59
N ALA A 267 33.72 -6.76 -17.34
CA ALA A 267 34.85 -6.04 -16.78
C ALA A 267 34.37 -4.96 -15.79
N ILE A 268 35.17 -4.70 -14.76
CA ILE A 268 34.94 -3.56 -13.86
C ILE A 268 35.06 -2.27 -14.66
N ILE A 269 34.15 -1.34 -14.42
CA ILE A 269 34.19 0.00 -14.99
C ILE A 269 35.24 0.81 -14.26
N ASP A 270 36.15 1.40 -15.02
CA ASP A 270 37.15 2.37 -14.55
C ASP A 270 36.46 3.66 -14.08
N LEU A 271 36.57 3.96 -12.79
CA LEU A 271 35.96 5.13 -12.17
C LEU A 271 36.99 6.25 -12.07
N THR A 272 36.74 7.37 -12.72
CA THR A 272 37.79 8.39 -12.95
C THR A 272 37.79 9.57 -11.98
N SER A 273 36.73 9.75 -11.20
CA SER A 273 36.63 10.83 -10.21
C SER A 273 35.67 10.48 -9.08
N SER A 274 35.87 11.10 -7.90
CA SER A 274 34.91 10.96 -6.79
C SER A 274 33.57 11.59 -7.15
N GLN A 275 32.46 10.95 -6.76
CA GLN A 275 31.09 11.48 -6.87
C GLN A 275 30.29 11.13 -5.61
N SER A 276 29.28 11.92 -5.32
CA SER A 276 28.29 11.67 -4.26
C SER A 276 26.88 11.78 -4.81
N GLY A 277 25.93 11.07 -4.23
CA GLY A 277 24.52 11.19 -4.64
C GLY A 277 23.66 10.04 -4.15
N THR A 278 22.61 9.72 -4.92
CA THR A 278 21.68 8.64 -4.58
C THR A 278 21.79 7.50 -5.59
N MET A 279 21.70 6.28 -5.10
CA MET A 279 21.58 5.05 -5.87
C MET A 279 20.21 4.44 -5.64
N ILE A 280 19.64 3.84 -6.67
CA ILE A 280 18.47 2.96 -6.58
C ILE A 280 18.95 1.51 -6.73
N ILE A 281 18.48 0.62 -5.85
CA ILE A 281 18.88 -0.80 -5.79
C ILE A 281 17.86 -1.76 -6.42
N ASN A 282 16.73 -1.23 -6.88
CA ASN A 282 15.81 -1.94 -7.77
C ASN A 282 15.50 -1.02 -8.95
N VAL A 283 16.09 -1.33 -10.11
CA VAL A 283 16.09 -0.45 -11.28
C VAL A 283 14.73 -0.23 -11.93
N GLU A 284 13.70 -0.98 -11.54
CA GLU A 284 12.32 -0.71 -11.95
C GLU A 284 11.81 0.64 -11.39
N TYR A 285 12.35 1.10 -10.26
CA TYR A 285 12.06 2.42 -9.71
C TYR A 285 12.97 3.48 -10.32
N SER A 286 12.56 4.75 -10.31
CA SER A 286 13.37 5.87 -10.80
C SER A 286 13.37 7.09 -9.89
N PHE A 287 14.24 8.06 -10.18
CA PHE A 287 14.49 9.20 -9.29
C PHE A 287 13.42 10.29 -9.30
N GLY A 288 12.37 10.19 -10.14
CA GLY A 288 11.34 11.23 -10.24
C GLY A 288 11.93 12.56 -10.72
N ASP A 289 11.53 13.63 -10.06
CA ASP A 289 12.09 14.98 -10.19
C ASP A 289 13.51 15.13 -9.59
N GLY A 290 14.08 14.05 -9.04
CA GLY A 290 15.40 14.04 -8.41
C GLY A 290 15.40 14.48 -6.93
N SER A 291 14.32 15.09 -6.43
CA SER A 291 14.28 15.72 -5.11
C SER A 291 13.09 15.29 -4.26
N THR A 292 11.86 15.56 -4.71
CA THR A 292 10.64 15.39 -3.90
C THR A 292 9.83 14.14 -4.25
N THR A 293 10.12 13.52 -5.39
CA THR A 293 9.38 12.38 -5.92
C THR A 293 10.28 11.23 -6.37
N TYR A 294 9.69 10.07 -6.59
CA TYR A 294 10.33 8.93 -7.25
C TYR A 294 9.30 8.19 -8.11
N ASN A 295 9.74 7.56 -9.19
CA ASN A 295 8.83 6.79 -10.06
C ASN A 295 8.71 5.36 -9.54
N ILE A 296 7.49 4.85 -9.52
CA ILE A 296 7.23 3.42 -9.33
C ILE A 296 7.40 2.64 -10.65
N PRO A 297 7.44 1.29 -10.61
CA PRO A 297 7.61 0.49 -11.81
C PRO A 297 6.58 0.77 -12.91
N ASP A 298 6.95 0.46 -14.15
CA ASP A 298 6.05 0.35 -15.28
C ASP A 298 6.13 -1.07 -15.83
N ARG A 299 5.02 -1.81 -15.74
CA ARG A 299 4.94 -3.18 -16.28
C ARG A 299 3.81 -3.34 -17.28
N ARG A 300 3.26 -2.23 -17.80
CA ARG A 300 2.19 -2.29 -18.79
C ARG A 300 2.71 -2.96 -20.06
N GLY A 301 2.00 -4.00 -20.51
CA GLY A 301 2.36 -4.76 -21.71
C GLY A 301 3.54 -5.74 -21.54
N LEU A 302 4.11 -5.87 -20.34
CA LEU A 302 5.26 -6.75 -20.11
C LEU A 302 4.84 -8.04 -19.40
N PHE A 303 5.46 -9.15 -19.79
CA PHE A 303 5.37 -10.40 -19.05
C PHE A 303 6.35 -10.41 -17.86
N ALA A 304 5.88 -10.89 -16.72
CA ALA A 304 6.75 -11.14 -15.58
C ALA A 304 7.48 -12.47 -15.74
N ARG A 305 8.77 -12.47 -15.39
CA ARG A 305 9.57 -13.68 -15.22
C ARG A 305 10.31 -13.61 -13.89
N ASN A 306 10.45 -14.76 -13.22
CA ASN A 306 11.24 -14.81 -12.01
C ASN A 306 12.71 -14.53 -12.31
N ALA A 307 13.34 -13.70 -11.48
CA ALA A 307 14.77 -13.39 -11.57
C ALA A 307 15.63 -14.62 -11.22
N GLY A 308 16.86 -14.64 -11.74
CA GLY A 308 17.88 -15.64 -11.47
C GLY A 308 17.86 -16.84 -12.41
N VAL A 309 18.88 -17.68 -12.24
CA VAL A 309 19.05 -18.94 -12.98
C VAL A 309 18.30 -20.06 -12.24
N HIS A 310 17.43 -20.76 -12.94
CA HIS A 310 16.72 -21.92 -12.40
C HIS A 310 17.73 -23.03 -12.04
N GLY A 311 17.49 -23.78 -10.95
CA GLY A 311 18.45 -24.79 -10.47
C GLY A 311 18.67 -25.99 -11.40
N THR A 312 17.60 -26.53 -12.00
CA THR A 312 17.67 -27.81 -12.74
C THR A 312 16.95 -27.85 -14.09
N ARG A 313 16.08 -26.88 -14.38
CA ARG A 313 15.21 -26.93 -15.56
C ARG A 313 15.94 -26.32 -16.75
N ALA A 314 16.26 -27.16 -17.73
CA ALA A 314 16.90 -26.76 -18.95
C ALA A 314 15.93 -26.10 -19.94
N LYS A 315 16.41 -25.10 -20.68
CA LYS A 315 15.73 -24.53 -21.86
C LYS A 315 16.03 -25.38 -23.09
N ALA A 316 15.32 -25.13 -24.20
CA ALA A 316 15.40 -25.92 -25.43
C ALA A 316 16.84 -26.05 -25.99
N ALA A 317 17.64 -24.99 -25.91
CA ALA A 317 19.03 -24.99 -26.35
C ALA A 317 20.02 -25.61 -25.35
N GLY A 318 19.55 -26.21 -24.25
CA GLY A 318 20.38 -26.62 -23.12
C GLY A 318 20.72 -25.47 -22.16
N GLY A 319 21.31 -25.82 -21.02
CA GLY A 319 21.50 -24.91 -19.87
C GLY A 319 20.17 -24.49 -19.23
N ASN A 320 20.21 -23.90 -18.05
CA ASN A 320 18.99 -23.60 -17.31
C ASN A 320 18.30 -22.32 -17.79
N TYR A 321 17.01 -22.18 -17.48
CA TYR A 321 16.29 -20.92 -17.62
C TYR A 321 16.96 -19.84 -16.76
N ASP A 322 17.12 -18.64 -17.32
CA ASP A 322 17.75 -17.50 -16.64
C ASP A 322 16.90 -16.25 -16.84
N GLY A 323 16.36 -15.70 -15.75
CA GLY A 323 15.57 -14.47 -15.72
C GLY A 323 16.38 -13.18 -15.60
N GLY A 324 17.70 -13.27 -15.41
CA GLY A 324 18.54 -12.12 -15.09
C GLY A 324 18.34 -11.62 -13.67
N ALA A 325 18.94 -10.48 -13.34
CA ALA A 325 18.77 -9.84 -12.03
C ALA A 325 17.35 -9.26 -11.85
N VAL A 326 16.97 -8.98 -10.60
CA VAL A 326 15.71 -8.25 -10.31
C VAL A 326 15.70 -6.91 -11.06
N GLY A 327 14.62 -6.63 -11.77
CA GLY A 327 14.48 -5.44 -12.63
C GLY A 327 15.12 -5.54 -14.01
N TYR A 328 15.64 -6.71 -14.40
CA TYR A 328 16.12 -6.93 -15.77
C TYR A 328 14.99 -6.86 -16.80
N ALA A 329 15.14 -5.99 -17.80
CA ALA A 329 14.18 -5.77 -18.88
C ALA A 329 14.59 -6.54 -20.15
N GLY A 330 14.15 -7.80 -20.26
CA GLY A 330 14.34 -8.61 -21.46
C GLY A 330 13.46 -8.13 -22.63
N GLN A 331 13.88 -8.41 -23.85
CA GLN A 331 13.08 -8.20 -25.08
C GLN A 331 12.44 -9.51 -25.52
N ASP A 332 11.42 -9.46 -26.37
CA ASP A 332 10.87 -10.65 -27.01
C ASP A 332 11.92 -11.33 -27.90
N GLN A 333 11.85 -12.66 -28.00
CA GLN A 333 12.84 -13.47 -28.69
C GLN A 333 12.19 -14.67 -29.38
N GLY A 334 12.51 -14.86 -30.66
CA GLY A 334 12.21 -16.09 -31.40
C GLY A 334 13.34 -17.12 -31.23
N GLN A 335 13.00 -18.40 -31.24
CA GLN A 335 14.01 -19.45 -31.29
C GLN A 335 14.66 -19.51 -32.68
N SER A 336 15.97 -19.71 -32.70
CA SER A 336 16.69 -19.99 -33.95
C SER A 336 16.12 -21.24 -34.60
N HIS A 337 15.84 -21.15 -35.91
CA HIS A 337 15.36 -22.26 -36.73
C HIS A 337 15.85 -22.10 -38.16
N GLY A 338 15.81 -23.20 -38.93
CA GLY A 338 16.20 -23.23 -40.33
C GLY A 338 15.12 -23.87 -41.20
N HIS A 339 15.13 -23.50 -42.48
CA HIS A 339 14.27 -24.10 -43.50
C HIS A 339 15.14 -24.87 -44.49
N THR A 340 14.82 -26.14 -44.72
CA THR A 340 15.45 -26.94 -45.76
C THR A 340 14.54 -26.98 -46.98
N SER A 341 15.04 -26.60 -48.15
CA SER A 341 14.40 -26.91 -49.42
C SER A 341 15.05 -28.17 -50.00
N SER A 342 14.22 -29.15 -50.39
CA SER A 342 14.67 -30.25 -51.24
C SER A 342 14.01 -30.06 -52.60
N THR A 343 14.79 -29.83 -53.64
CA THR A 343 14.31 -30.03 -55.02
C THR A 343 14.19 -31.54 -55.23
N VAL A 344 13.07 -32.13 -54.84
CA VAL A 344 12.69 -33.40 -55.45
C VAL A 344 12.41 -33.04 -56.89
N GLY A 345 13.18 -33.57 -57.84
CA GLY A 345 12.86 -33.40 -59.25
C GLY A 345 11.46 -33.96 -59.48
N SER A 346 10.46 -33.08 -59.51
CA SER A 346 9.13 -33.46 -59.96
C SER A 346 9.29 -33.92 -61.39
N ASN A 347 8.97 -35.19 -61.61
CA ASN A 347 8.93 -35.81 -62.92
C ASN A 347 8.36 -34.82 -63.94
N VAL A 348 9.13 -34.63 -65.01
CA VAL A 348 8.70 -33.99 -66.24
C VAL A 348 7.35 -34.61 -66.63
N TYR A 349 6.25 -33.89 -66.41
CA TYR A 349 4.99 -34.22 -67.08
C TYR A 349 5.16 -33.83 -68.55
N GLY A 350 5.83 -34.70 -69.30
CA GLY A 350 5.74 -34.74 -70.74
C GLY A 350 4.32 -35.18 -71.08
N ASN A 351 3.52 -34.25 -71.59
CA ASN A 351 2.30 -34.58 -72.29
C ASN A 351 2.69 -35.37 -73.55
N GLY A 352 2.57 -36.70 -73.52
CA GLY A 352 2.90 -37.54 -74.66
C GLY A 352 2.80 -39.03 -74.35
N THR A 353 1.89 -39.71 -75.03
CA THR A 353 1.74 -41.16 -75.04
C THR A 353 3.05 -41.84 -75.43
N GLY A 354 3.69 -42.56 -74.49
CA GLY A 354 4.60 -43.67 -74.81
C GLY A 354 6.11 -43.40 -74.87
N GLY A 355 6.68 -42.51 -74.05
CA GLY A 355 8.14 -42.42 -73.92
C GLY A 355 8.58 -42.02 -72.52
N TRP A 356 9.18 -42.95 -71.76
CA TRP A 356 9.87 -42.62 -70.52
C TRP A 356 11.18 -41.92 -70.86
N ALA A 357 11.33 -40.65 -70.47
CA ALA A 357 12.62 -39.98 -70.49
C ALA A 357 13.46 -40.52 -69.34
N ASP A 358 14.40 -41.40 -69.67
CA ASP A 358 15.42 -41.89 -68.75
C ASP A 358 16.44 -40.75 -68.54
N VAL A 359 16.27 -39.98 -67.46
CA VAL A 359 17.25 -38.98 -67.04
C VAL A 359 18.20 -39.60 -66.02
N ASN A 360 19.27 -40.20 -66.53
CA ASN A 360 20.38 -40.69 -65.73
C ASN A 360 21.32 -39.50 -65.39
N GLY A 361 20.92 -38.66 -64.43
CA GLY A 361 21.72 -37.53 -63.97
C GLY A 361 20.97 -36.52 -63.08
N LEU A 362 21.73 -35.76 -62.28
CA LEU A 362 21.23 -34.64 -61.47
C LEU A 362 20.62 -33.56 -62.37
N VAL A 363 19.29 -33.45 -62.38
CA VAL A 363 18.56 -32.36 -63.06
C VAL A 363 18.66 -31.10 -62.21
N HIS A 364 19.50 -30.16 -62.61
CA HIS A 364 19.61 -28.84 -61.99
C HIS A 364 18.52 -27.93 -62.57
N PHE A 365 17.52 -27.56 -61.77
CA PHE A 365 16.56 -26.51 -62.15
C PHE A 365 17.21 -25.14 -61.94
N PRO A 366 17.42 -24.31 -62.99
CA PRO A 366 18.08 -23.01 -62.86
C PRO A 366 17.15 -21.92 -62.31
N GLY A 367 16.37 -22.23 -61.26
CA GLY A 367 15.42 -21.31 -60.64
C GLY A 367 15.75 -21.06 -59.18
N THR A 368 15.71 -19.79 -58.76
CA THR A 368 15.82 -19.41 -57.35
C THR A 368 14.71 -20.09 -56.53
N VAL A 369 15.07 -20.93 -55.57
CA VAL A 369 14.12 -21.50 -54.60
C VAL A 369 13.86 -20.46 -53.52
N ILE A 370 12.61 -19.97 -53.44
CA ILE A 370 12.18 -18.98 -52.45
C ILE A 370 11.43 -19.70 -51.33
N ILE A 371 11.88 -19.52 -50.08
CA ILE A 371 11.11 -19.92 -48.90
C ILE A 371 10.08 -18.80 -48.62
N GLY A 372 8.80 -19.14 -48.75
CA GLY A 372 7.70 -18.19 -48.52
C GLY A 372 7.36 -17.99 -47.04
N ALA A 373 6.29 -17.23 -46.79
CA ALA A 373 5.72 -17.08 -45.45
C ALA A 373 5.22 -18.43 -44.90
N PRO A 374 5.17 -18.62 -43.56
CA PRO A 374 4.58 -19.80 -42.98
C PRO A 374 3.11 -19.96 -43.40
N ILE A 375 2.75 -21.17 -43.84
CA ILE A 375 1.38 -21.55 -44.20
C ILE A 375 0.91 -22.70 -43.31
N THR A 376 -0.40 -22.94 -43.28
CA THR A 376 -0.98 -24.10 -42.58
C THR A 376 -0.50 -25.42 -43.20
N ASP A 377 -0.24 -26.42 -42.36
CA ASP A 377 0.03 -27.80 -42.76
C ASP A 377 -1.24 -28.68 -42.78
N GLY A 378 -2.41 -28.06 -42.51
CA GLY A 378 -3.71 -28.74 -42.45
C GLY A 378 -4.00 -29.46 -41.13
N VAL A 379 -3.03 -29.55 -40.20
CA VAL A 379 -3.18 -30.26 -38.92
C VAL A 379 -3.03 -29.32 -37.72
N ASN A 380 -2.04 -28.42 -37.76
CA ASN A 380 -1.66 -27.55 -36.65
C ASN A 380 -2.31 -26.14 -36.73
N GLY A 381 -3.32 -26.00 -37.60
CA GLY A 381 -4.08 -24.77 -37.81
C GLY A 381 -3.34 -23.71 -38.63
N THR A 382 -3.98 -22.57 -38.82
CA THR A 382 -3.42 -21.44 -39.57
C THR A 382 -2.41 -20.67 -38.72
N PRO A 383 -1.16 -20.46 -39.19
CA PRO A 383 -0.18 -19.63 -38.48
C PRO A 383 -0.72 -18.22 -38.21
N ARG A 384 -0.54 -17.74 -36.98
CA ARG A 384 -0.84 -16.34 -36.61
C ARG A 384 0.44 -15.52 -36.71
N SER A 385 0.37 -14.36 -37.36
CA SER A 385 1.49 -13.43 -37.53
C SER A 385 1.16 -12.06 -36.95
N GLY A 386 2.16 -11.38 -36.41
CA GLY A 386 2.06 -10.03 -35.85
C GLY A 386 3.43 -9.36 -35.80
N ASN A 387 3.49 -8.17 -35.21
CA ASN A 387 4.73 -7.41 -35.01
C ASN A 387 5.47 -7.79 -33.70
N GLU A 388 4.86 -8.59 -32.84
CA GLU A 388 5.40 -9.03 -31.55
C GLU A 388 5.26 -10.55 -31.41
N THR A 389 6.29 -11.21 -30.88
CA THR A 389 6.22 -12.65 -30.57
C THR A 389 5.69 -12.85 -29.16
N THR A 390 4.41 -13.20 -29.00
CA THR A 390 3.79 -13.46 -27.70
C THR A 390 3.04 -14.80 -27.65
N PRO A 391 3.02 -15.47 -26.48
CA PRO A 391 2.06 -16.54 -26.24
C PRO A 391 0.64 -15.96 -26.11
N ALA A 392 -0.37 -16.83 -26.01
CA ALA A 392 -1.70 -16.38 -25.62
C ALA A 392 -1.65 -15.68 -24.23
N TYR A 393 -2.34 -14.55 -24.10
CA TYR A 393 -2.33 -13.74 -22.88
C TYR A 393 -3.70 -13.11 -22.57
N VAL A 394 -3.86 -12.68 -21.32
CA VAL A 394 -4.95 -11.82 -20.84
C VAL A 394 -4.32 -10.62 -20.15
N ALA A 395 -4.81 -9.42 -20.44
CA ALA A 395 -4.35 -8.22 -19.77
C ALA A 395 -5.03 -8.08 -18.39
N VAL A 396 -4.23 -7.93 -17.34
CA VAL A 396 -4.70 -7.69 -15.97
C VAL A 396 -4.09 -6.39 -15.43
N LYS A 397 -4.82 -5.73 -14.54
CA LYS A 397 -4.34 -4.52 -13.86
C LYS A 397 -3.49 -4.91 -12.66
N TYR A 398 -2.31 -4.29 -12.54
CA TYR A 398 -1.41 -4.48 -11.42
C TYR A 398 -1.27 -3.20 -10.59
N LYS A 399 -1.13 -3.38 -9.27
CA LYS A 399 -0.81 -2.29 -8.33
C LYS A 399 0.33 -2.68 -7.42
N VAL A 400 1.16 -1.71 -7.04
CA VAL A 400 2.26 -1.84 -6.09
C VAL A 400 1.86 -1.29 -4.73
N ARG A 401 2.28 -1.98 -3.67
CA ARG A 401 2.12 -1.56 -2.28
C ARG A 401 3.07 -0.41 -1.94
N VAL A 402 2.53 0.74 -1.54
CA VAL A 402 3.29 1.98 -1.25
C VAL A 402 3.22 2.48 0.19
N LEU A 403 2.22 2.05 0.97
CA LEU A 403 2.03 2.43 2.39
C LEU A 403 1.71 1.23 3.27
#